data_AF-A0A2H9PM53-F1
#
_entry.id   AF-A0A2H9PM53-F1
#
_cell.length_a   1.000
_cell.length_b   1.000
_cell.length_c   1.000
_cell.angle_alpha   90.00
_cell.angle_beta   90.00
_cell.angle_gamma   90.00
#
_symmetry.space_group_name_H-M   'P 1'
#
loop_
_entity.id
_entity.type
_entity.pdbx_description
1 polymer ?
#
loop_
_entity_poly.entity_id
_entity_poly.type
_entity_poly.pdbx_seq_one_letter_code
_entity_poly.pdbx_strand_id
1 'polypeptide(L)'
;FELDLDNLRNLILEKSEQIDVRIVTDNQYLYEFNHSFVKTDTYGLMHNKFCIIDGKRVSTGSMNPTNNGAFKNNNNLLLIDSKILARNYQDEFNELWNGTFKKGDKVRNPQLLIGNTTVQNYFCPEDHCTEKVKEELRKAQKSVYFMTFSFTDDGIANVLLLKKLDGVDIKGVMEARQVTKYSVFSLLEYQGVDVVKDKNPANMHHINNLSKQYSCPKLGVLHHKVFVIDNKTVITGSFNPTNNGDKRNDENLLIIHSPDIARAFLDEFDCIWARNH
;
A
#
# COMPACT_ATOMS: atom_id res chain seq x y z
N PHE A 1 9.11 10.56 -1.71
CA PHE A 1 7.65 10.55 -1.61
C PHE A 1 7.16 11.98 -1.30
N GLU A 2 6.11 12.47 -1.96
CA GLU A 2 5.62 13.87 -1.93
C GLU A 2 4.98 14.32 -0.60
N LEU A 3 5.51 15.35 0.06
CA LEU A 3 4.92 15.89 1.31
C LEU A 3 4.10 17.16 1.05
N ASP A 4 3.00 17.03 0.31
CA ASP A 4 2.05 18.10 -0.03
C ASP A 4 0.80 18.08 0.88
N LEU A 5 0.99 17.88 2.18
CA LEU A 5 -0.09 17.98 3.15
C LEU A 5 0.25 19.12 4.12
N ASP A 6 -0.28 20.31 3.83
CA ASP A 6 0.17 21.57 4.43
C ASP A 6 0.15 21.55 5.97
N ASN A 7 -0.92 21.03 6.57
CA ASN A 7 -1.04 20.94 8.02
C ASN A 7 0.02 20.00 8.63
N LEU A 8 0.32 18.86 7.98
CA LEU A 8 1.38 17.95 8.43
C LEU A 8 2.76 18.58 8.24
N ARG A 9 3.02 19.21 7.10
CA ARG A 9 4.28 19.90 6.82
C ARG A 9 4.55 21.00 7.84
N ASN A 10 3.56 21.85 8.11
CA ASN A 10 3.68 22.94 9.09
C ASN A 10 3.91 22.41 10.51
N LEU A 11 3.21 21.33 10.89
CA LEU A 11 3.41 20.69 12.19
C LEU A 11 4.83 20.11 12.32
N ILE A 12 5.36 19.49 11.27
CA ILE A 12 6.72 18.96 11.26
C ILE A 12 7.75 20.08 11.43
N LEU A 13 7.55 21.23 10.76
CA LEU A 13 8.39 22.42 10.92
C LEU A 13 8.40 22.93 12.36
N GLU A 14 7.22 23.14 12.94
CA GLU A 14 7.09 23.56 14.34
C GLU A 14 7.79 22.58 15.29
N LYS A 15 7.60 21.27 15.08
CA LYS A 15 8.19 20.24 15.94
C LYS A 15 9.70 20.13 15.79
N SER A 16 10.25 20.39 14.59
CA SER A 16 11.69 20.30 14.33
C SER A 16 12.54 21.28 15.15
N GLU A 17 11.92 22.31 15.74
CA GLU A 17 12.58 23.22 16.67
C GLU A 17 12.80 22.61 18.06
N GLN A 18 12.06 21.55 18.40
CA GLN A 18 11.98 20.99 19.76
C GLN A 18 12.40 19.52 19.85
N ILE A 19 12.27 18.76 18.77
CA ILE A 19 12.56 17.33 18.72
C ILE A 19 13.37 16.94 17.48
N ASP A 20 14.04 15.79 17.53
CA ASP A 20 14.72 15.23 16.34
C ASP A 20 13.66 14.85 15.30
N VAL A 21 13.76 15.49 14.13
CA VAL A 21 12.95 15.22 12.96
C VAL A 21 13.91 14.85 11.84
N ARG A 22 13.58 13.79 11.09
CA ARG A 22 14.31 13.40 9.88
C ARG A 22 13.32 12.95 8.83
N ILE A 23 13.53 13.37 7.59
CA ILE A 23 12.66 13.06 6.46
C ILE A 23 13.50 12.53 5.31
N VAL A 24 13.03 11.46 4.68
CA VAL A 24 13.54 10.99 3.39
C VAL A 24 12.46 11.20 2.34
N THR A 25 12.81 11.82 1.21
CA THR A 25 11.91 12.06 0.09
C THR A 25 12.58 11.80 -1.27
N ASP A 26 11.80 11.82 -2.36
CA ASP A 26 12.37 11.72 -3.71
C ASP A 26 12.84 13.12 -4.12
N ASN A 27 13.99 13.21 -4.83
CA ASN A 27 14.63 14.48 -5.19
C ASN A 27 13.70 15.42 -5.97
N GLN A 28 12.76 14.86 -6.73
CA GLN A 28 11.78 15.66 -7.47
C GLN A 28 10.89 16.52 -6.57
N TYR A 29 10.84 16.29 -5.25
CA TYR A 29 10.04 17.07 -4.29
C TYR A 29 10.90 17.99 -3.41
N LEU A 30 12.22 18.04 -3.60
CA LEU A 30 13.09 18.85 -2.74
C LEU A 30 12.79 20.34 -2.83
N TYR A 31 12.30 20.81 -3.99
CA TYR A 31 11.93 22.23 -4.16
C TYR A 31 10.77 22.65 -3.25
N GLU A 32 9.97 21.70 -2.75
CA GLU A 32 8.82 21.97 -1.87
C GLU A 32 9.21 21.97 -0.39
N PHE A 33 10.30 21.28 -0.03
CA PHE A 33 10.69 21.08 1.37
C PHE A 33 12.21 20.86 1.52
N ASN A 34 12.97 21.95 1.56
CA ASN A 34 14.44 21.92 1.63
C ASN A 34 14.95 22.37 3.00
N HIS A 35 15.20 21.40 3.89
CA HIS A 35 15.76 21.63 5.23
C HIS A 35 16.92 20.67 5.51
N SER A 36 17.78 21.00 6.48
CA SER A 36 18.94 20.18 6.86
C SER A 36 18.57 18.78 7.35
N PHE A 37 17.33 18.60 7.84
CA PHE A 37 16.78 17.33 8.26
C PHE A 37 16.06 16.55 7.14
N VAL A 38 16.23 16.96 5.89
CA VAL A 38 15.66 16.28 4.70
C VAL A 38 16.77 15.66 3.88
N LYS A 39 16.61 14.38 3.54
CA LYS A 39 17.47 13.61 2.65
C LYS A 39 16.70 13.24 1.39
N THR A 40 17.36 13.29 0.24
CA THR A 40 16.75 12.92 -1.03
C THR A 40 17.33 11.66 -1.64
N ASP A 41 16.43 10.87 -2.21
CA ASP A 41 16.74 9.84 -3.19
C ASP A 41 16.80 10.45 -4.59
N THR A 42 17.87 10.17 -5.34
CA THR A 42 18.15 10.79 -6.64
C THR A 42 17.86 9.89 -7.84
N TYR A 43 17.55 8.60 -7.64
CA TYR A 43 17.26 7.66 -8.72
C TYR A 43 16.30 6.54 -8.32
N GLY A 44 15.33 6.26 -9.19
CA GLY A 44 14.24 5.32 -8.89
C GLY A 44 13.18 5.97 -8.00
N LEU A 45 12.28 5.16 -7.43
CA LEU A 45 11.28 5.64 -6.48
C LEU A 45 11.62 5.10 -5.10
N MET A 46 11.77 5.98 -4.10
CA MET A 46 11.87 5.57 -2.70
C MET A 46 10.57 4.92 -2.22
N HIS A 47 9.42 5.20 -2.84
CA HIS A 47 8.07 4.59 -2.68
C HIS A 47 7.60 4.04 -1.31
N ASN A 48 8.31 4.18 -0.21
CA ASN A 48 7.92 3.88 1.14
C ASN A 48 7.03 5.03 1.65
N LYS A 49 5.98 4.68 2.39
CA LYS A 49 5.09 5.63 3.05
C LYS A 49 4.98 5.21 4.50
N PHE A 50 5.95 5.62 5.30
CA PHE A 50 5.90 5.37 6.73
C PHE A 50 6.42 6.55 7.55
N CYS A 51 6.03 6.58 8.81
CA CYS A 51 6.54 7.50 9.82
C CYS A 51 6.71 6.74 11.13
N ILE A 52 7.86 6.97 11.80
CA ILE A 52 8.17 6.37 13.10
C ILE A 52 8.08 7.47 14.15
N ILE A 53 7.34 7.20 15.22
CA ILE A 53 7.13 8.15 16.32
C ILE A 53 7.72 7.55 17.58
N ASP A 54 8.73 8.22 18.15
CA ASP A 54 9.43 7.89 19.40
C ASP A 54 9.99 6.46 19.49
N GLY A 55 10.22 5.80 18.35
CA GLY A 55 10.61 4.38 18.30
C GLY A 55 9.57 3.41 18.90
N LYS A 56 8.30 3.83 18.99
CA LYS A 56 7.22 3.08 19.64
C LYS A 56 6.03 2.82 18.72
N ARG A 57 5.78 3.75 17.80
CA ARG A 57 4.62 3.72 16.90
C ARG A 57 5.08 3.86 15.46
N VAL A 58 4.40 3.16 14.56
CA VAL A 58 4.57 3.29 13.12
C VAL A 58 3.25 3.71 12.50
N SER A 59 3.30 4.70 11.63
CA SER A 59 2.28 4.98 10.64
C SER A 59 2.74 4.42 9.31
N THR A 60 1.94 3.62 8.61
CA THR A 60 2.25 3.11 7.26
C THR A 60 0.97 2.78 6.50
N GLY A 61 1.06 2.44 5.22
CA GLY A 61 -0.05 2.01 4.39
C GLY A 61 0.17 2.38 2.93
N SER A 62 -0.93 2.54 2.19
CA SER A 62 -0.87 3.02 0.81
C SER A 62 -1.02 4.53 0.67
N MET A 63 -1.33 5.23 1.77
CA MET A 63 -1.56 6.67 1.78
C MET A 63 -0.26 7.46 1.57
N ASN A 64 -0.27 8.30 0.55
CA ASN A 64 0.66 9.39 0.36
C ASN A 64 0.26 10.56 1.30
N PRO A 65 1.13 11.11 2.18
CA PRO A 65 0.81 12.35 2.90
C PRO A 65 0.77 13.60 1.99
N THR A 66 -0.22 13.62 1.10
CA THR A 66 -0.63 14.77 0.27
C THR A 66 -2.10 15.09 0.50
N ASN A 67 -2.53 16.28 0.08
CA ASN A 67 -3.94 16.65 0.08
C ASN A 67 -4.84 15.65 -0.67
N ASN A 68 -4.37 15.12 -1.81
CA ASN A 68 -5.12 14.08 -2.53
C ASN A 68 -5.16 12.76 -1.75
N GLY A 69 -4.07 12.36 -1.09
CA GLY A 69 -4.05 11.17 -0.24
C GLY A 69 -4.99 11.28 0.97
N ALA A 70 -4.98 12.42 1.66
CA ALA A 70 -5.78 12.63 2.86
C ALA A 70 -7.28 12.83 2.58
N PHE A 71 -7.64 13.47 1.46
CA PHE A 71 -9.02 13.95 1.24
C PHE A 71 -9.71 13.40 0.00
N LYS A 72 -9.00 12.71 -0.91
CA LYS A 72 -9.56 12.29 -2.20
C LYS A 72 -9.42 10.82 -2.52
N ASN A 73 -8.21 10.28 -2.47
CA ASN A 73 -7.92 8.94 -2.96
C ASN A 73 -8.47 7.88 -2.01
N ASN A 74 -9.03 6.78 -2.56
CA ASN A 74 -9.29 5.58 -1.77
C ASN A 74 -7.93 4.92 -1.45
N ASN A 75 -7.49 5.01 -0.20
CA ASN A 75 -6.23 4.46 0.27
C ASN A 75 -6.37 4.06 1.75
N ASN A 76 -5.29 3.53 2.35
CA ASN A 76 -5.30 3.17 3.76
C ASN A 76 -4.10 3.73 4.51
N LEU A 77 -4.32 3.93 5.81
CA LEU A 77 -3.33 4.31 6.81
C LEU A 77 -3.53 3.43 8.05
N LEU A 78 -2.47 2.77 8.48
CA LEU A 78 -2.40 1.98 9.69
C LEU A 78 -1.54 2.71 10.71
N LEU A 79 -2.06 2.90 11.91
CA LEU A 79 -1.31 3.38 13.08
C LEU A 79 -1.10 2.20 14.04
N ILE A 80 0.14 1.78 14.21
CA ILE A 80 0.49 0.55 14.93
C ILE A 80 1.43 0.87 16.09
N ASP A 81 0.97 0.56 17.31
CA ASP A 81 1.79 0.63 18.52
C ASP A 81 2.58 -0.67 18.71
N SER A 82 3.86 -0.64 18.36
CA SER A 82 4.77 -1.76 18.55
C SER A 82 6.22 -1.30 18.46
N LYS A 83 6.96 -1.42 19.56
CA LYS A 83 8.40 -1.11 19.60
C LYS A 83 9.23 -2.00 18.68
N ILE A 84 8.82 -3.25 18.49
CA ILE A 84 9.52 -4.20 17.62
C ILE A 84 9.30 -3.82 16.16
N LEU A 85 8.06 -3.50 15.78
CA LEU A 85 7.77 -3.03 14.43
C LEU A 85 8.45 -1.69 14.15
N ALA A 86 8.37 -0.74 15.09
CA ALA A 86 9.05 0.55 15.00
C ALA A 86 10.56 0.38 14.83
N ARG A 87 11.18 -0.64 15.46
CA ARG A 87 12.59 -0.96 15.28
C ARG A 87 12.89 -1.46 13.86
N ASN A 88 12.07 -2.34 13.29
CA ASN A 88 12.25 -2.78 11.90
C ASN A 88 12.20 -1.58 10.94
N TYR A 89 11.17 -0.73 11.05
CA TYR A 89 11.09 0.49 10.22
C TYR A 89 12.22 1.47 10.50
N GLN A 90 12.74 1.54 11.73
CA GLN A 90 13.89 2.39 12.05
C GLN A 90 15.18 1.88 11.41
N ASP A 91 15.38 0.57 11.34
CA ASP A 91 16.50 -0.04 10.63
C ASP A 91 16.44 0.37 9.15
N GLU A 92 15.30 0.15 8.47
CA GLU A 92 15.03 0.60 7.09
C GLU A 92 15.27 2.11 6.91
N PHE A 93 14.69 2.94 7.79
CA PHE A 93 14.86 4.39 7.73
C PHE A 93 16.33 4.81 7.80
N ASN A 94 17.13 4.13 8.63
CA ASN A 94 18.55 4.43 8.78
C ASN A 94 19.32 4.10 7.49
N GLU A 95 18.95 3.05 6.76
CA GLU A 95 19.51 2.73 5.46
C GLU A 95 19.25 3.86 4.47
N LEU A 96 17.98 4.25 4.33
CA LEU A 96 17.54 5.35 3.46
C LEU A 96 18.24 6.67 3.83
N TRP A 97 18.33 6.99 5.13
CA TRP A 97 18.99 8.19 5.63
C TRP A 97 20.49 8.22 5.29
N ASN A 98 21.14 7.06 5.35
CA ASN A 98 22.55 6.88 5.01
C ASN A 98 22.80 6.77 3.50
N GLY A 99 21.76 6.89 2.67
CA GLY A 99 21.87 6.87 1.20
C GLY A 99 21.87 5.46 0.59
N THR A 100 21.43 4.47 1.35
CA THR A 100 21.23 3.10 0.87
C THR A 100 19.78 2.98 0.41
N PHE A 101 19.59 2.91 -0.91
CA PHE A 101 18.29 2.87 -1.57
C PHE A 101 18.27 1.72 -2.59
N LYS A 102 17.10 1.08 -2.77
CA LYS A 102 16.81 -0.07 -3.65
C LYS A 102 17.75 -1.25 -3.42
N LYS A 103 18.27 -1.35 -2.21
CA LYS A 103 19.16 -2.38 -1.68
C LYS A 103 19.19 -2.15 -0.17
N GLY A 104 19.58 -3.15 0.59
CA GLY A 104 19.59 -3.03 2.03
C GLY A 104 19.87 -4.35 2.73
N ASP A 105 19.65 -4.34 4.05
CA ASP A 105 19.59 -5.56 4.82
C ASP A 105 18.15 -6.10 4.87
N LYS A 106 18.03 -7.42 5.05
CA LYS A 106 16.71 -8.03 5.28
C LYS A 106 16.14 -7.58 6.60
N VAL A 107 14.81 -7.50 6.67
CA VAL A 107 14.09 -7.13 7.90
C VAL A 107 14.52 -8.02 9.08
N ARG A 108 14.82 -7.38 10.22
CA ARG A 108 15.33 -8.08 11.41
C ARG A 108 14.30 -9.03 12.03
N ASN A 109 13.06 -8.57 12.18
CA ASN A 109 11.97 -9.35 12.79
C ASN A 109 10.81 -9.50 11.78
N PRO A 110 10.90 -10.43 10.81
CA PRO A 110 9.93 -10.56 9.73
C PRO A 110 8.54 -10.99 10.21
N GLN A 111 8.46 -11.65 11.37
CA GLN A 111 7.20 -12.05 11.99
C GLN A 111 7.22 -11.63 13.47
N LEU A 112 6.16 -10.97 13.91
CA LEU A 112 6.01 -10.45 15.25
C LEU A 112 4.56 -10.65 15.75
N LEU A 113 4.41 -10.70 17.06
CA LEU A 113 3.12 -10.77 17.73
C LEU A 113 2.83 -9.39 18.38
N ILE A 114 1.74 -8.74 17.96
CA ILE A 114 1.26 -7.47 18.53
C ILE A 114 -0.06 -7.76 19.24
N GLY A 115 -0.02 -7.81 20.58
CA GLY A 115 -1.14 -8.36 21.35
C GLY A 115 -1.35 -9.83 21.01
N ASN A 116 -2.49 -10.16 20.40
CA ASN A 116 -2.80 -11.51 19.90
C ASN A 116 -2.77 -11.61 18.36
N THR A 117 -2.33 -10.55 17.68
CA THR A 117 -2.31 -10.47 16.21
C THR A 117 -0.92 -10.80 15.70
N THR A 118 -0.81 -11.84 14.87
CA THR A 118 0.42 -12.10 14.12
C THR A 118 0.53 -11.10 12.98
N VAL A 119 1.64 -10.36 12.95
CA VAL A 119 1.98 -9.41 11.89
C VAL A 119 3.31 -9.85 11.28
N GLN A 120 3.37 -9.88 9.96
CA GLN A 120 4.62 -10.00 9.24
C GLN A 120 4.95 -8.67 8.57
N ASN A 121 6.23 -8.32 8.49
CA ASN A 121 6.74 -7.08 7.92
C ASN A 121 7.93 -7.39 7.03
N TYR A 122 7.97 -6.77 5.84
CA TYR A 122 9.01 -6.95 4.84
C TYR A 122 9.30 -5.62 4.14
N PHE A 123 10.55 -5.45 3.70
CA PHE A 123 11.02 -4.34 2.88
C PHE A 123 11.56 -4.85 1.55
N CYS A 124 11.26 -4.13 0.47
CA CYS A 124 11.67 -4.52 -0.88
C CYS A 124 12.61 -3.50 -1.47
N PRO A 125 13.60 -3.96 -2.27
CA PRO A 125 13.68 -5.28 -2.93
C PRO A 125 14.27 -6.48 -2.15
N GLU A 126 14.79 -6.29 -0.94
CA GLU A 126 15.66 -7.24 -0.22
C GLU A 126 14.93 -8.49 0.29
N ASP A 127 13.66 -8.34 0.69
CA ASP A 127 12.87 -9.41 1.28
C ASP A 127 12.00 -10.19 0.27
N HIS A 128 12.04 -9.81 -1.01
CA HIS A 128 11.26 -10.45 -2.09
C HIS A 128 9.75 -10.50 -1.81
N CYS A 129 9.13 -9.33 -1.66
CA CYS A 129 7.73 -9.13 -1.29
C CYS A 129 6.77 -9.87 -2.23
N THR A 130 7.07 -9.96 -3.53
CA THR A 130 6.26 -10.77 -4.47
C THR A 130 6.14 -12.22 -4.00
N GLU A 131 7.22 -12.85 -3.54
CA GLU A 131 7.16 -14.21 -3.00
C GLU A 131 6.39 -14.28 -1.69
N LYS A 132 6.49 -13.26 -0.83
CA LYS A 132 5.70 -13.19 0.42
C LYS A 132 4.21 -13.07 0.16
N VAL A 133 3.80 -12.28 -0.82
CA VAL A 133 2.41 -12.20 -1.27
C VAL A 133 1.95 -13.56 -1.81
N LYS A 134 2.74 -14.21 -2.67
CA LYS A 134 2.41 -15.53 -3.23
C LYS A 134 2.31 -16.62 -2.16
N GLU A 135 3.25 -16.67 -1.21
CA GLU A 135 3.25 -17.60 -0.08
C GLU A 135 1.95 -17.48 0.73
N GLU A 136 1.48 -16.26 0.98
CA GLU A 136 0.26 -16.03 1.75
C GLU A 136 -1.00 -16.34 0.93
N LEU A 137 -1.07 -15.92 -0.34
CA LEU A 137 -2.19 -16.24 -1.23
C LEU A 137 -2.36 -17.75 -1.46
N ARG A 138 -1.25 -18.51 -1.50
CA ARG A 138 -1.31 -19.99 -1.58
C ARG A 138 -1.99 -20.64 -0.38
N LYS A 139 -2.13 -19.94 0.75
CA LYS A 139 -2.83 -20.45 1.94
C LYS A 139 -4.34 -20.27 1.87
N ALA A 140 -4.86 -19.41 0.99
CA ALA A 140 -6.29 -19.13 0.84
C ALA A 140 -7.11 -20.40 0.61
N GLN A 141 -8.26 -20.49 1.28
CA GLN A 141 -9.16 -21.66 1.22
C GLN A 141 -10.59 -21.30 0.82
N LYS A 142 -11.03 -20.05 1.04
CA LYS A 142 -12.43 -19.63 0.87
C LYS A 142 -12.54 -18.42 -0.05
N SER A 143 -11.78 -17.36 0.21
CA SER A 143 -11.86 -16.13 -0.55
C SER A 143 -10.55 -15.37 -0.65
N VAL A 144 -10.37 -14.67 -1.78
CA VAL A 144 -9.37 -13.62 -1.94
C VAL A 144 -10.03 -12.42 -2.61
N TYR A 145 -10.14 -11.31 -1.88
CA TYR A 145 -10.65 -10.05 -2.43
C TYR A 145 -9.54 -9.02 -2.48
N PHE A 146 -9.36 -8.33 -3.60
CA PHE A 146 -8.26 -7.39 -3.76
C PHE A 146 -8.67 -6.02 -4.31
N MET A 147 -7.91 -5.02 -3.90
CA MET A 147 -8.01 -3.64 -4.39
C MET A 147 -6.60 -3.15 -4.71
N THR A 148 -6.32 -2.89 -5.99
CA THR A 148 -4.96 -2.59 -6.43
C THR A 148 -4.90 -1.37 -7.33
N PHE A 149 -3.99 -0.46 -7.01
CA PHE A 149 -3.63 0.65 -7.90
C PHE A 149 -2.97 0.12 -9.17
N SER A 150 -1.82 -0.55 -9.08
CA SER A 150 -1.17 -1.17 -10.24
C SER A 150 -0.93 -2.65 -10.00
N PHE A 151 -1.26 -3.49 -10.97
CA PHE A 151 -1.07 -4.93 -10.91
C PHE A 151 -0.64 -5.47 -12.27
N THR A 152 0.62 -5.87 -12.35
CA THR A 152 1.29 -6.37 -13.56
C THR A 152 2.14 -7.63 -13.29
N ASP A 153 2.10 -8.18 -12.08
CA ASP A 153 2.88 -9.38 -11.72
C ASP A 153 2.14 -10.66 -12.10
N ASP A 154 2.61 -11.33 -13.14
CA ASP A 154 2.02 -12.59 -13.63
C ASP A 154 2.13 -13.72 -12.60
N GLY A 155 3.14 -13.70 -11.72
CA GLY A 155 3.35 -14.72 -10.70
C GLY A 155 2.25 -14.71 -9.64
N ILE A 156 1.88 -13.52 -9.15
CA ILE A 156 0.76 -13.31 -8.23
C ILE A 156 -0.55 -13.64 -8.94
N ALA A 157 -0.76 -13.16 -10.18
CA ALA A 157 -1.95 -13.47 -10.96
C ALA A 157 -2.13 -14.98 -11.16
N ASN A 158 -1.07 -15.72 -11.48
CA ASN A 158 -1.10 -17.17 -11.63
C ASN A 158 -1.49 -17.88 -10.33
N VAL A 159 -1.03 -17.40 -9.16
CA VAL A 159 -1.47 -17.97 -7.87
C VAL A 159 -2.97 -17.76 -7.66
N LEU A 160 -3.51 -16.59 -8.01
CA LEU A 160 -4.96 -16.34 -7.96
C LEU A 160 -5.71 -17.29 -8.91
N LEU A 161 -5.25 -17.44 -10.15
CA LEU A 161 -5.89 -18.34 -11.12
C LEU A 161 -5.92 -19.80 -10.64
N LEU A 162 -4.81 -20.28 -10.07
CA LEU A 162 -4.75 -21.61 -9.46
C LEU A 162 -5.74 -21.74 -8.29
N LYS A 163 -5.83 -20.73 -7.43
CA LYS A 163 -6.79 -20.72 -6.33
C LYS A 163 -8.24 -20.70 -6.78
N LYS A 164 -8.55 -20.01 -7.88
CA LYS A 164 -9.87 -20.06 -8.49
C LYS A 164 -10.20 -21.48 -8.99
N LEU A 165 -9.24 -22.18 -9.60
CA LEU A 165 -9.41 -23.58 -10.00
C LEU A 165 -9.65 -24.49 -8.79
N ASP A 166 -9.03 -24.19 -7.64
CA ASP A 166 -9.29 -24.86 -6.36
C ASP A 166 -10.66 -24.49 -5.74
N GLY A 167 -11.46 -23.63 -6.38
CA GLY A 167 -12.79 -23.24 -5.93
C GLY A 167 -12.82 -22.06 -4.95
N VAL A 168 -11.71 -21.35 -4.74
CA VAL A 168 -11.66 -20.13 -3.94
C VAL A 168 -12.41 -19.00 -4.66
N ASP A 169 -13.25 -18.25 -3.94
CA ASP A 169 -13.94 -17.08 -4.48
C ASP A 169 -12.94 -15.91 -4.62
N ILE A 170 -12.72 -15.45 -5.85
CA ILE A 170 -11.75 -14.38 -6.14
C ILE A 170 -12.43 -13.22 -6.83
N LYS A 171 -12.34 -12.05 -6.19
CA LYS A 171 -12.89 -10.79 -6.67
C LYS A 171 -11.88 -9.66 -6.58
N GLY A 172 -11.92 -8.72 -7.52
CA GLY A 172 -10.90 -7.67 -7.60
C GLY A 172 -11.35 -6.35 -8.18
N VAL A 173 -10.94 -5.25 -7.56
CA VAL A 173 -11.07 -3.91 -8.13
C VAL A 173 -9.69 -3.36 -8.48
N MET A 174 -9.53 -2.92 -9.72
CA MET A 174 -8.27 -2.35 -10.23
C MET A 174 -8.46 -0.90 -10.66
N GLU A 175 -7.50 -0.02 -10.34
CA GLU A 175 -7.55 1.38 -10.79
C GLU A 175 -7.61 1.45 -12.32
N ALA A 176 -8.69 2.00 -12.86
CA ALA A 176 -8.98 2.00 -14.29
C ALA A 176 -7.85 2.60 -15.13
N ARG A 177 -7.20 3.67 -14.64
CA ARG A 177 -6.08 4.33 -15.31
C ARG A 177 -4.81 3.49 -15.39
N GLN A 178 -4.68 2.48 -14.54
CA GLN A 178 -3.53 1.57 -14.49
C GLN A 178 -3.77 0.28 -15.29
N VAL A 179 -5.00 0.06 -15.79
CA VAL A 179 -5.31 -1.06 -16.67
C VAL A 179 -4.81 -0.77 -18.09
N THR A 180 -3.55 -1.12 -18.32
CA THR A 180 -2.86 -1.06 -19.62
C THR A 180 -2.68 -2.45 -20.22
N LYS A 181 -2.06 -2.55 -21.41
CA LYS A 181 -1.72 -3.85 -22.04
C LYS A 181 -0.76 -4.73 -21.22
N TYR A 182 -0.07 -4.16 -20.24
CA TYR A 182 0.83 -4.86 -19.33
C TYR A 182 0.15 -5.26 -18.02
N SER A 183 -1.08 -4.80 -17.78
CA SER A 183 -1.83 -5.15 -16.59
C SER A 183 -2.37 -6.57 -16.69
N VAL A 184 -2.42 -7.27 -15.55
CA VAL A 184 -3.01 -8.61 -15.47
C VAL A 184 -4.55 -8.60 -15.58
N PHE A 185 -5.19 -7.42 -15.61
CA PHE A 185 -6.65 -7.28 -15.66
C PHE A 185 -7.28 -8.15 -16.75
N SER A 186 -6.84 -8.01 -18.01
CA SER A 186 -7.42 -8.76 -19.13
C SER A 186 -7.17 -10.26 -19.02
N LEU A 187 -6.05 -10.67 -18.42
CA LEU A 187 -5.77 -12.08 -18.14
C LEU A 187 -6.76 -12.63 -17.11
N LEU A 188 -6.94 -11.93 -15.99
CA LEU A 188 -7.86 -12.34 -14.92
C LEU A 188 -9.32 -12.38 -15.42
N GLU A 189 -9.75 -11.33 -16.12
CA GLU A 189 -11.09 -11.23 -16.71
C GLU A 189 -11.36 -12.36 -17.71
N TYR A 190 -10.42 -12.61 -18.64
CA TYR A 190 -10.55 -13.67 -19.64
C TYR A 190 -10.62 -15.07 -19.01
N GLN A 191 -9.93 -15.29 -17.89
CA GLN A 191 -9.97 -16.54 -17.12
C GLN A 191 -11.16 -16.61 -16.15
N GLY A 192 -12.10 -15.67 -16.25
CA GLY A 192 -13.36 -15.67 -15.52
C GLY A 192 -13.24 -15.27 -14.06
N VAL A 193 -12.15 -14.63 -13.63
CA VAL A 193 -12.08 -13.98 -12.31
C VAL A 193 -13.02 -12.77 -12.32
N ASP A 194 -13.75 -12.56 -11.24
CA ASP A 194 -14.67 -11.44 -11.11
C ASP A 194 -13.86 -10.16 -10.80
N VAL A 195 -13.34 -9.53 -11.86
CA VAL A 195 -12.54 -8.30 -11.76
C VAL A 195 -13.23 -7.14 -12.45
N VAL A 196 -13.20 -5.98 -11.80
CA VAL A 196 -13.76 -4.74 -12.34
C VAL A 196 -12.75 -3.61 -12.30
N LYS A 197 -12.86 -2.70 -13.27
CA LYS A 197 -12.11 -1.43 -13.26
C LYS A 197 -12.84 -0.45 -12.37
N ASP A 198 -12.11 0.31 -11.58
CA ASP A 198 -12.68 1.33 -10.72
C ASP A 198 -13.30 2.50 -11.52
N LYS A 199 -14.59 2.72 -11.35
CA LYS A 199 -15.42 3.74 -12.03
C LYS A 199 -15.47 5.06 -11.25
N ASN A 200 -14.45 5.39 -10.47
CA ASN A 200 -14.43 6.67 -9.76
C ASN A 200 -14.47 7.84 -10.77
N PRO A 201 -15.33 8.84 -10.61
CA PRO A 201 -15.47 9.97 -11.52
C PRO A 201 -14.22 10.84 -11.62
N ALA A 202 -13.35 10.83 -10.61
CA ALA A 202 -12.04 11.43 -10.71
C ALA A 202 -11.20 10.81 -11.85
N ASN A 203 -11.54 9.60 -12.31
CA ASN A 203 -10.99 8.92 -13.48
C ASN A 203 -11.75 9.20 -14.79
N MET A 204 -12.89 9.90 -14.73
CA MET A 204 -13.76 10.19 -15.86
C MET A 204 -13.75 11.69 -16.13
N HIS A 205 -12.97 12.14 -17.12
CA HIS A 205 -12.81 13.56 -17.50
C HIS A 205 -14.11 14.29 -17.96
N HIS A 206 -15.28 13.65 -17.86
CA HIS A 206 -16.55 14.15 -18.41
C HIS A 206 -17.76 14.09 -17.46
N ILE A 207 -17.59 13.77 -16.17
CA ILE A 207 -18.75 13.70 -15.25
C ILE A 207 -18.71 14.82 -14.21
N ASN A 208 -19.27 15.97 -14.59
CA ASN A 208 -19.43 17.14 -13.72
C ASN A 208 -20.66 17.08 -12.79
N ASN A 209 -21.36 15.95 -12.70
CA ASN A 209 -22.54 15.82 -11.82
C ASN A 209 -22.75 14.36 -11.40
N LEU A 210 -21.95 13.86 -10.46
CA LEU A 210 -22.33 12.68 -9.68
C LEU A 210 -22.78 13.11 -8.30
N SER A 211 -24.10 13.26 -8.23
CA SER A 211 -24.93 13.49 -7.06
C SER A 211 -24.59 12.55 -5.90
N LYS A 212 -24.60 13.11 -4.68
CA LYS A 212 -25.28 12.73 -3.41
C LYS A 212 -26.00 11.36 -3.22
N GLN A 213 -25.85 10.37 -4.11
CA GLN A 213 -26.65 9.14 -4.15
C GLN A 213 -25.81 7.86 -4.01
N TYR A 214 -24.57 7.94 -3.53
CA TYR A 214 -23.76 6.75 -3.24
C TYR A 214 -23.38 6.74 -1.77
N SER A 215 -23.58 5.60 -1.10
CA SER A 215 -23.06 5.32 0.23
C SER A 215 -21.51 5.29 0.26
N CYS A 216 -20.88 5.17 -0.91
CA CYS A 216 -19.44 5.16 -1.10
C CYS A 216 -18.93 6.46 -1.79
N PRO A 217 -18.21 7.35 -1.10
CA PRO A 217 -17.73 8.61 -1.67
C PRO A 217 -16.81 8.40 -2.88
N LYS A 218 -17.00 9.24 -3.90
CA LYS A 218 -16.33 9.21 -5.20
C LYS A 218 -15.35 10.39 -5.30
N LEU A 219 -14.16 10.28 -4.70
CA LEU A 219 -13.34 11.47 -4.39
C LEU A 219 -11.97 11.55 -5.12
N GLY A 220 -11.35 10.43 -5.53
CA GLY A 220 -10.01 10.40 -6.14
C GLY A 220 -9.67 9.08 -6.85
N VAL A 221 -8.39 8.69 -6.93
CA VAL A 221 -7.99 7.40 -7.52
C VAL A 221 -8.10 6.26 -6.51
N LEU A 222 -8.25 5.02 -6.99
CA LEU A 222 -8.10 3.81 -6.18
C LEU A 222 -6.62 3.54 -5.90
N HIS A 223 -6.08 4.05 -4.79
CA HIS A 223 -4.67 3.91 -4.43
C HIS A 223 -4.38 2.79 -3.40
N HIS A 224 -5.36 1.90 -3.13
CA HIS A 224 -5.12 0.69 -2.35
C HIS A 224 -4.08 -0.22 -3.01
N LYS A 225 -3.36 -0.95 -2.17
CA LYS A 225 -2.63 -2.17 -2.53
C LYS A 225 -2.97 -3.19 -1.46
N VAL A 226 -4.08 -3.88 -1.64
CA VAL A 226 -4.70 -4.72 -0.61
C VAL A 226 -5.09 -6.07 -1.19
N PHE A 227 -4.78 -7.13 -0.46
CA PHE A 227 -5.42 -8.44 -0.60
C PHE A 227 -6.02 -8.81 0.75
N VAL A 228 -7.29 -9.19 0.79
CA VAL A 228 -7.97 -9.76 1.95
C VAL A 228 -8.22 -11.24 1.68
N ILE A 229 -7.76 -12.10 2.58
CA ILE A 229 -7.78 -13.55 2.43
C ILE A 229 -8.64 -14.15 3.54
N ASP A 230 -9.60 -14.98 3.15
CA ASP A 230 -10.46 -15.78 4.04
C ASP A 230 -11.10 -14.98 5.19
N ASN A 231 -11.39 -13.69 4.97
CA ASN A 231 -11.92 -12.73 5.95
C ASN A 231 -11.11 -12.60 7.24
N LYS A 232 -9.82 -12.95 7.21
CA LYS A 232 -8.96 -12.99 8.42
C LYS A 232 -7.54 -12.48 8.22
N THR A 233 -7.06 -12.41 6.99
CA THR A 233 -5.70 -11.95 6.71
C THR A 233 -5.75 -10.79 5.73
N VAL A 234 -4.98 -9.74 6.01
CA VAL A 234 -4.81 -8.59 5.11
C VAL A 234 -3.36 -8.45 4.73
N ILE A 235 -3.10 -8.32 3.44
CA ILE A 235 -1.82 -7.89 2.90
C ILE A 235 -1.97 -6.44 2.48
N THR A 236 -1.13 -5.53 3.00
CA THR A 236 -1.10 -4.13 2.54
C THR A 236 0.26 -3.47 2.77
N GLY A 237 0.37 -2.18 2.45
CA GLY A 237 1.61 -1.40 2.49
C GLY A 237 1.70 -0.48 1.28
N SER A 238 2.93 -0.10 0.93
CA SER A 238 3.18 0.73 -0.25
C SER A 238 3.34 -0.09 -1.53
N PHE A 239 3.64 -1.38 -1.39
CA PHE A 239 3.95 -2.32 -2.46
C PHE A 239 2.81 -2.48 -3.47
N ASN A 240 3.05 -2.13 -4.74
CA ASN A 240 2.19 -2.54 -5.86
C ASN A 240 2.64 -3.91 -6.38
N PRO A 241 1.73 -4.88 -6.64
CA PRO A 241 2.06 -6.20 -7.23
C PRO A 241 2.55 -6.07 -8.68
N THR A 242 3.80 -5.65 -8.82
CA THR A 242 4.48 -5.31 -10.07
C THR A 242 5.97 -5.64 -9.94
N ASN A 243 6.65 -5.92 -11.05
CA ASN A 243 8.09 -6.17 -11.04
C ASN A 243 8.90 -4.96 -10.53
N ASN A 244 8.42 -3.73 -10.72
CA ASN A 244 9.10 -2.55 -10.16
C ASN A 244 8.96 -2.48 -8.64
N GLY A 245 7.78 -2.79 -8.10
CA GLY A 245 7.56 -2.83 -6.65
C GLY A 245 8.45 -3.85 -5.93
N ASP A 246 8.83 -4.95 -6.59
CA ASP A 246 9.66 -6.00 -5.97
C ASP A 246 11.16 -5.83 -6.23
N LYS A 247 11.57 -5.12 -7.29
CA LYS A 247 12.98 -5.10 -7.73
C LYS A 247 13.62 -3.72 -7.91
N ARG A 248 12.83 -2.65 -7.94
CA ARG A 248 13.31 -1.32 -8.35
C ARG A 248 12.84 -0.16 -7.48
N ASN A 249 11.85 -0.39 -6.63
CA ASN A 249 11.36 0.59 -5.68
C ASN A 249 11.76 0.16 -4.28
N ASP A 250 12.01 1.12 -3.42
CA ASP A 250 11.95 0.89 -1.98
C ASP A 250 10.47 0.79 -1.57
N GLU A 251 10.04 -0.32 -0.98
CA GLU A 251 8.64 -0.58 -0.61
C GLU A 251 8.56 -1.25 0.76
N ASN A 252 7.40 -1.15 1.41
CA ASN A 252 7.09 -1.99 2.57
C ASN A 252 5.81 -2.79 2.37
N LEU A 253 5.79 -3.96 2.98
CA LEU A 253 4.69 -4.90 3.01
C LEU A 253 4.38 -5.30 4.45
N LEU A 254 3.09 -5.35 4.78
CA LEU A 254 2.56 -5.95 5.99
C LEU A 254 1.61 -7.09 5.64
N ILE A 255 1.72 -8.21 6.35
CA ILE A 255 0.73 -9.29 6.34
C ILE A 255 0.17 -9.43 7.75
N ILE A 256 -1.09 -9.10 7.92
CA ILE A 256 -1.74 -8.94 9.22
C ILE A 256 -2.83 -10.00 9.37
N HIS A 257 -2.67 -10.90 10.34
CA HIS A 257 -3.60 -11.98 10.63
C HIS A 257 -4.60 -11.53 11.71
N SER A 258 -5.61 -10.77 11.30
CA SER A 258 -6.67 -10.26 12.18
C SER A 258 -8.02 -10.20 11.45
N PRO A 259 -9.03 -10.97 11.90
CA PRO A 259 -10.40 -10.87 11.38
C PRO A 259 -11.02 -9.48 11.51
N ASP A 260 -10.68 -8.73 12.56
CA ASP A 260 -11.23 -7.39 12.77
C ASP A 260 -10.67 -6.39 11.76
N ILE A 261 -9.36 -6.46 11.49
CA ILE A 261 -8.73 -5.63 10.46
C ILE A 261 -9.22 -6.07 9.08
N ALA A 262 -9.30 -7.37 8.81
CA ALA A 262 -9.84 -7.89 7.56
C ALA A 262 -11.26 -7.39 7.30
N ARG A 263 -12.13 -7.39 8.31
CA ARG A 263 -13.49 -6.86 8.20
C ARG A 263 -13.52 -5.38 7.83
N ALA A 264 -12.67 -4.54 8.42
CA ALA A 264 -12.60 -3.12 8.02
C ALA A 264 -12.19 -2.94 6.55
N PHE A 265 -11.28 -3.75 6.03
CA PHE A 265 -10.92 -3.73 4.61
C PHE A 265 -12.00 -4.35 3.70
N LEU A 266 -12.78 -5.31 4.21
CA LEU A 266 -13.94 -5.85 3.50
C LEU A 266 -15.06 -4.83 3.39
N ASP A 267 -15.32 -4.05 4.43
CA ASP A 267 -16.33 -2.97 4.38
C ASP A 267 -15.96 -1.95 3.29
N GLU A 268 -14.68 -1.56 3.17
CA GLU A 268 -14.18 -0.71 2.07
C GLU A 268 -14.27 -1.43 0.71
N PHE A 269 -13.92 -2.72 0.66
CA PHE A 269 -14.04 -3.52 -0.57
C PHE A 269 -15.50 -3.56 -1.05
N ASP A 270 -16.46 -3.86 -0.19
CA ASP A 270 -17.88 -3.96 -0.53
C ASP A 270 -18.43 -2.61 -0.99
N CYS A 271 -18.02 -1.51 -0.34
CA CYS A 271 -18.32 -0.14 -0.73
C CYS A 271 -17.84 0.15 -2.18
N ILE A 272 -16.57 -0.16 -2.47
CA ILE A 272 -15.96 0.05 -3.78
C ILE A 272 -16.53 -0.93 -4.82
N TRP A 273 -16.78 -2.18 -4.45
CA TRP A 273 -17.32 -3.21 -5.32
C TRP A 273 -18.73 -2.85 -5.80
N ALA A 274 -19.59 -2.43 -4.87
CA ALA A 274 -20.97 -2.04 -5.15
C ALA A 274 -21.06 -0.83 -6.10
N ARG A 275 -20.14 0.16 -6.01
CA ARG A 275 -20.17 1.32 -6.93
C ARG A 275 -19.73 0.98 -8.36
N ASN A 276 -19.14 -0.19 -8.58
CA ASN A 276 -18.63 -0.63 -9.87
C ASN A 276 -19.64 -1.51 -10.64
N HIS A 277 -20.76 -1.86 -10.01
CA HIS A 277 -21.90 -2.60 -10.57
C HIS A 277 -23.13 -1.71 -10.59
#